data_AF-A0A399NWH6-F1
#
_entry.id   AF-A0A399NWH6-F1
#
_cell.length_a   1.000
_cell.length_b   1.000
_cell.length_c   1.000
_cell.angle_alpha   90.00
_cell.angle_beta   90.00
_cell.angle_gamma   90.00
#
_symmetry.space_group_name_H-M   'P 1'
#
loop_
_entity.id
_entity.type
_entity.pdbx_description
1 polymer ?
#
loop_
_entity_poly.entity_id
_entity_poly.type
_entity_poly.pdbx_seq_one_letter_code
_entity_poly.pdbx_strand_id
1 'polypeptide(L)'
;SLGTGVLRYASLLAVRTRQEAALEAASASGASPVVTVGGDCGVEIASIGHAAAAHPGLAVVWLDAHADLNSPASSPSGAFHGMVLRAAIGEGVDGLDLPAGTVTPGRVVLAGVRALDDAESDLVESRGIALLGAD
;
A
#
# COMPACT_ATOMS: atom_id res chain seq x y z
N SER A 1 10.34 15.78 -3.80
CA SER A 1 10.54 14.71 -2.81
C SER A 1 10.80 15.22 -1.40
N LEU A 2 11.21 16.48 -1.16
CA LEU A 2 11.64 16.93 0.18
C LEU A 2 12.74 16.02 0.78
N GLY A 3 13.55 15.38 -0.07
CA GLY A 3 14.58 14.44 0.37
C GLY A 3 14.09 13.01 0.70
N THR A 4 12.80 12.70 0.59
CA THR A 4 12.26 11.38 0.94
C THR A 4 12.49 10.28 -0.10
N GLY A 5 12.97 10.63 -1.30
CA GLY A 5 13.01 9.71 -2.45
C GLY A 5 11.64 9.47 -3.11
N VAL A 6 10.55 10.00 -2.55
CA VAL A 6 9.20 9.90 -3.12
C VAL A 6 8.81 11.17 -3.87
N LEU A 7 8.47 11.05 -5.15
CA LEU A 7 7.99 12.17 -5.97
C LEU A 7 6.62 12.66 -5.46
N ARG A 8 6.39 13.98 -5.57
CA ARG A 8 5.12 14.64 -5.15
C ARG A 8 4.71 14.39 -3.69
N TYR A 9 5.65 14.03 -2.81
CA TYR A 9 5.44 13.73 -1.39
C TYR A 9 4.41 14.63 -0.65
N ALA A 10 4.57 15.96 -0.71
CA ALA A 10 3.65 16.88 -0.02
C ALA A 10 2.21 16.80 -0.57
N SER A 11 2.05 16.58 -1.87
CA SER A 11 0.74 16.37 -2.50
C SER A 11 0.13 15.04 -2.08
N LEU A 12 0.93 13.98 -2.02
CA LEU A 12 0.50 12.66 -1.56
C LEU A 12 -0.01 12.70 -0.12
N LEU A 13 0.72 13.36 0.80
CA LEU A 13 0.26 13.58 2.17
C LEU A 13 -1.09 14.31 2.21
N ALA A 14 -1.21 15.40 1.44
CA ALA A 14 -2.43 16.17 1.41
C ALA A 14 -3.63 15.39 0.83
N VAL A 15 -3.39 14.47 -0.10
CA VAL A 15 -4.42 13.56 -0.63
C VAL A 15 -4.79 12.51 0.42
N ARG A 16 -3.80 11.83 1.01
CA ARG A 16 -3.99 10.84 2.09
C ARG A 16 -4.86 11.40 3.21
N THR A 17 -4.52 12.57 3.75
CA THR A 17 -5.28 13.20 4.84
C THR A 17 -6.74 13.47 4.47
N ARG A 18 -7.00 13.92 3.23
CA ARG A 18 -8.39 14.14 2.77
C ARG A 18 -9.15 12.84 2.59
N GLN A 19 -8.45 11.81 2.10
CA GLN A 19 -9.04 10.49 1.93
C GLN A 19 -9.36 9.85 3.28
N GLU A 20 -8.47 9.92 4.27
CA GLU A 20 -8.72 9.47 5.65
C GLU A 20 -9.97 10.17 6.23
N ALA A 21 -10.08 11.49 6.09
CA ALA A 21 -11.26 12.22 6.56
C ALA A 21 -12.57 11.76 5.87
N ALA A 22 -12.53 11.43 4.58
CA ALA A 22 -13.69 10.92 3.85
C ALA A 22 -14.06 9.49 4.28
N LEU A 23 -13.07 8.64 4.54
CA LEU A 23 -13.27 7.27 5.03
C LEU A 23 -13.88 7.27 6.44
N GLU A 24 -13.39 8.13 7.34
CA GLU A 24 -13.96 8.30 8.68
C GLU A 24 -15.43 8.76 8.61
N ALA A 25 -15.74 9.73 7.74
CA ALA A 25 -17.11 10.20 7.55
C ALA A 25 -18.04 9.09 6.99
N ALA A 26 -17.54 8.27 6.05
CA ALA A 26 -18.29 7.14 5.51
C ALA A 26 -18.59 6.09 6.60
N SER A 27 -17.59 5.70 7.38
CA SER A 27 -17.77 4.71 8.46
C SER A 27 -18.64 5.21 9.61
N ALA A 28 -18.56 6.50 9.95
CA ALA A 28 -19.47 7.12 10.93
C ALA A 28 -20.95 7.07 10.48
N SER A 29 -21.21 7.00 9.18
CA SER A 29 -22.56 6.84 8.63
C SER A 29 -23.05 5.38 8.56
N GLY A 30 -22.25 4.42 9.03
CA GLY A 30 -22.55 2.99 8.99
C GLY A 30 -22.34 2.33 7.62
N ALA A 31 -21.64 2.99 6.69
CA ALA A 31 -21.35 2.43 5.38
C ALA A 31 -20.35 1.27 5.49
N SER A 32 -20.78 0.06 5.10
CA SER A 32 -19.90 -1.11 4.96
C SER A 32 -20.50 -2.11 3.94
N PRO A 33 -19.73 -2.58 2.94
CA PRO A 33 -18.32 -2.27 2.70
C PRO A 33 -18.10 -0.84 2.17
N VAL A 34 -16.92 -0.29 2.41
CA VAL A 34 -16.46 0.97 1.81
C VAL A 34 -15.71 0.66 0.52
N VAL A 35 -16.04 1.36 -0.56
CA VAL A 35 -15.35 1.25 -1.85
C VAL A 35 -14.61 2.55 -2.12
N THR A 36 -13.30 2.45 -2.31
CA THR A 36 -12.47 3.57 -2.77
C THR A 36 -12.32 3.48 -4.28
N VAL A 37 -12.72 4.53 -4.99
CA VAL A 37 -12.47 4.67 -6.43
C VAL A 37 -11.28 5.61 -6.59
N GLY A 38 -10.15 5.02 -6.96
CA GLY A 38 -8.85 5.68 -7.00
C GLY A 38 -8.56 6.49 -8.25
N GLY A 39 -7.34 7.03 -8.28
CA GLY A 39 -6.62 7.41 -9.49
C GLY A 39 -5.55 6.36 -9.80
N ASP A 40 -4.42 6.44 -9.10
CA ASP A 40 -3.39 5.39 -9.06
C ASP A 40 -3.41 4.61 -7.74
N CYS A 41 -2.62 3.55 -7.64
CA CYS A 41 -2.51 2.65 -6.48
C CYS A 41 -2.11 3.38 -5.18
N GLY A 42 -1.52 4.57 -5.27
CA GLY A 42 -1.18 5.38 -4.10
C GLY A 42 -2.37 5.70 -3.18
N VAL A 43 -3.60 5.63 -3.69
CA VAL A 43 -4.83 5.80 -2.87
C VAL A 43 -5.06 4.66 -1.89
N GLU A 44 -4.44 3.49 -2.06
CA GLU A 44 -4.75 2.33 -1.23
C GLU A 44 -4.22 2.46 0.20
N ILE A 45 -3.19 3.28 0.44
CA ILE A 45 -2.58 3.42 1.77
C ILE A 45 -3.60 3.85 2.84
N ALA A 46 -4.45 4.83 2.53
CA ALA A 46 -5.47 5.32 3.46
C ALA A 46 -6.59 4.30 3.64
N SER A 47 -6.99 3.63 2.56
CA SER A 47 -8.07 2.62 2.59
C SER A 47 -7.67 1.36 3.35
N ILE A 48 -6.44 0.88 3.17
CA ILE A 48 -5.88 -0.23 3.94
C ILE A 48 -5.74 0.17 5.41
N GLY A 49 -5.20 1.37 5.69
CA GLY A 49 -5.08 1.87 7.06
C GLY A 49 -6.41 1.94 7.79
N HIS A 50 -7.43 2.48 7.13
CA HIS A 50 -8.79 2.57 7.67
C HIS A 50 -9.41 1.18 7.91
N ALA A 51 -9.29 0.26 6.95
CA ALA A 51 -9.77 -1.11 7.12
C ALA A 51 -9.03 -1.85 8.25
N ALA A 52 -7.72 -1.67 8.39
CA ALA A 52 -6.92 -2.30 9.43
C ALA A 52 -7.28 -1.77 10.83
N ALA A 53 -7.64 -0.49 10.95
CA ALA A 53 -8.13 0.10 12.19
C ALA A 53 -9.48 -0.52 12.64
N ALA A 54 -10.36 -0.82 11.69
CA ALA A 54 -11.65 -1.45 11.96
C ALA A 54 -11.56 -2.97 12.15
N HIS A 55 -10.55 -3.62 11.55
CA HIS A 55 -10.43 -5.08 11.49
C HIS A 55 -9.04 -5.56 11.90
N PRO A 56 -8.81 -5.82 13.21
CA PRO A 56 -7.58 -6.43 13.68
C PRO A 56 -7.34 -7.77 12.97
N GLY A 57 -6.19 -7.88 12.31
CA GLY A 57 -5.87 -9.06 11.50
C GLY A 57 -6.47 -9.08 10.10
N LEU A 58 -6.74 -7.90 9.52
CA LEU A 58 -6.95 -7.74 8.09
C LEU A 58 -5.92 -8.53 7.27
N ALA A 59 -6.37 -9.13 6.17
CA ALA A 59 -5.50 -9.63 5.12
C ALA A 59 -5.71 -8.78 3.85
N VAL A 60 -4.64 -8.54 3.11
CA VAL A 60 -4.64 -7.79 1.85
C VAL A 60 -4.49 -8.78 0.70
N VAL A 61 -5.48 -8.81 -0.19
CA VAL A 61 -5.36 -9.52 -1.47
C VAL A 61 -5.07 -8.47 -2.54
N TRP A 62 -3.83 -8.47 -3.03
CA TRP A 62 -3.33 -7.52 -4.02
C TRP A 62 -3.54 -8.06 -5.43
N LEU A 63 -4.49 -7.47 -6.14
CA LEU A 63 -4.86 -7.88 -7.49
C LEU A 63 -4.23 -6.90 -8.50
N ASP A 64 -2.98 -7.13 -8.87
CA ASP A 64 -2.23 -6.25 -9.76
C ASP A 64 -1.25 -7.06 -10.64
N ALA A 65 -0.79 -6.48 -11.74
CA ALA A 65 0.34 -6.98 -12.50
C ALA A 65 1.68 -6.77 -11.78
N HIS A 66 1.78 -5.75 -10.93
CA HIS A 66 2.98 -5.35 -10.19
C HIS A 66 2.83 -5.64 -8.70
N ALA A 67 3.96 -5.75 -7.99
CA ALA A 67 3.93 -5.99 -6.55
C ALA A 67 3.74 -4.70 -5.73
N ASP A 68 4.15 -3.55 -6.28
CA ASP A 68 4.17 -2.25 -5.59
C ASP A 68 4.93 -2.29 -4.25
N LEU A 69 6.00 -3.07 -4.23
CA LEU A 69 6.82 -3.40 -3.06
C LEU A 69 8.18 -2.67 -3.05
N ASN A 70 8.39 -1.75 -3.99
CA ASN A 70 9.60 -0.94 -4.01
C ASN A 70 9.70 -0.04 -2.77
N SER A 71 10.94 0.19 -2.35
CA SER A 71 11.30 1.25 -1.42
C SER A 71 11.71 2.51 -2.18
N PRO A 72 11.85 3.68 -1.53
CA PRO A 72 12.44 4.86 -2.16
C PRO A 72 13.87 4.63 -2.69
N ALA A 73 14.60 3.66 -2.12
CA ALA A 73 15.96 3.34 -2.52
C ALA A 73 16.03 2.36 -3.71
N SER A 74 15.03 1.49 -3.86
CA SER A 74 15.00 0.49 -4.94
C SER A 74 14.18 0.92 -6.15
N SER A 75 13.25 1.86 -5.97
CA SER A 75 12.33 2.27 -7.03
C SER A 75 13.06 2.88 -8.24
N PRO A 76 12.76 2.41 -9.47
CA PRO A 76 13.33 2.98 -10.68
C PRO A 76 12.69 4.33 -11.08
N SER A 77 11.50 4.64 -10.57
CA SER A 77 10.71 5.82 -10.97
C SER A 77 10.60 6.90 -9.88
N GLY A 78 10.74 6.51 -8.61
CA GLY A 78 10.46 7.38 -7.47
C GLY A 78 8.96 7.69 -7.27
N ALA A 79 8.06 7.04 -8.03
CA ALA A 79 6.62 7.24 -7.92
C ALA A 79 6.02 6.35 -6.83
N PHE A 80 5.16 6.93 -5.98
CA PHE A 80 4.64 6.25 -4.79
C PHE A 80 3.71 5.07 -5.09
N HIS A 81 3.01 5.07 -6.22
CA HIS A 81 2.13 3.96 -6.58
C HIS A 81 2.90 2.62 -6.66
N GLY A 82 4.17 2.63 -7.07
CA GLY A 82 5.02 1.44 -7.06
C GLY A 82 5.59 1.05 -5.68
N MET A 83 5.23 1.78 -4.61
CA MET A 83 5.75 1.60 -3.25
C MET A 83 4.64 1.38 -2.21
N VAL A 84 3.38 1.49 -2.62
CA VAL A 84 2.26 1.62 -1.68
C VAL A 84 2.08 0.38 -0.82
N LEU A 85 2.30 -0.82 -1.38
CA LEU A 85 2.18 -2.06 -0.62
C LEU A 85 3.35 -2.23 0.35
N ARG A 86 4.56 -1.76 -0.02
CA ARG A 86 5.72 -1.71 0.90
C ARG A 86 5.44 -0.78 2.09
N ALA A 87 4.80 0.34 1.82
CA ALA A 87 4.41 1.30 2.84
C ALA A 87 3.28 0.76 3.74
N ALA A 88 2.34 0.00 3.19
CA ALA A 88 1.26 -0.64 3.94
C ALA A 88 1.76 -1.72 4.93
N ILE A 89 2.86 -2.41 4.62
CA ILE A 89 3.52 -3.33 5.56
C ILE A 89 4.46 -2.64 6.55
N GLY A 90 4.50 -1.29 6.54
CA GLY A 90 5.24 -0.46 7.49
C GLY A 90 6.72 -0.27 7.16
N GLU A 91 7.09 -0.42 5.89
CA GLU A 91 8.46 -0.19 5.40
C GLU A 91 8.52 0.98 4.39
N GLY A 92 7.71 2.02 4.61
CA GLY A 92 7.63 3.21 3.76
C GLY A 92 8.38 4.42 4.32
N VAL A 93 8.12 5.60 3.74
CA VAL A 93 8.59 6.87 4.28
C VAL A 93 7.60 7.40 5.31
N ASP A 94 8.11 8.09 6.32
CA ASP A 94 7.30 8.73 7.36
C ASP A 94 6.13 9.52 6.74
N GLY A 95 4.95 9.37 7.31
CA GLY A 95 3.72 10.01 6.84
C GLY A 95 3.08 9.39 5.59
N LEU A 96 3.75 8.51 4.84
CA LEU A 96 3.17 7.73 3.75
C LEU A 96 3.16 6.22 4.01
N ASP A 97 3.47 5.80 5.23
CA ASP A 97 3.40 4.41 5.68
C ASP A 97 2.28 4.18 6.70
N LEU A 98 2.06 2.89 7.00
CA LEU A 98 1.30 2.45 8.16
C LEU A 98 2.27 2.05 9.28
N PRO A 99 1.84 2.11 10.55
CA PRO A 99 2.67 1.60 11.64
C PRO A 99 3.08 0.15 11.40
N ALA A 100 4.34 -0.18 11.69
CA ALA A 100 4.85 -1.55 11.55
C ALA A 100 3.94 -2.56 12.29
N GLY A 101 3.58 -3.64 11.60
CA GLY A 101 2.67 -4.66 12.12
C GLY A 101 1.18 -4.40 11.90
N THR A 102 0.80 -3.26 11.31
CA THR A 102 -0.60 -3.00 10.88
C THR A 102 -1.05 -4.03 9.85
N VAL A 103 -0.24 -4.23 8.81
CA VAL A 103 -0.33 -5.36 7.88
C VAL A 103 1.00 -6.09 7.94
N THR A 104 0.97 -7.39 8.25
CA THR A 104 2.19 -8.21 8.21
C THR A 104 2.36 -8.84 6.83
N PRO A 105 3.58 -9.07 6.35
CA PRO A 105 3.82 -9.70 5.04
C PRO A 105 3.10 -11.04 4.87
N GLY A 106 3.01 -11.85 5.93
CA GLY A 106 2.28 -13.13 5.91
C GLY A 106 0.75 -13.01 5.78
N ARG A 107 0.20 -11.79 5.79
CA ARG A 107 -1.23 -11.50 5.51
C ARG A 107 -1.43 -10.77 4.19
N VAL A 108 -0.40 -10.73 3.34
CA VAL A 108 -0.45 -10.21 1.98
C VAL A 108 -0.46 -11.38 1.02
N VAL A 109 -1.41 -11.39 0.08
CA VAL A 109 -1.46 -12.33 -1.04
C VAL A 109 -1.39 -11.51 -2.33
N LEU A 110 -0.33 -11.70 -3.10
CA LEU A 110 -0.18 -11.16 -4.44
C LEU A 110 -0.87 -12.10 -5.42
N ALA A 111 -1.77 -11.60 -6.25
CA ALA A 111 -2.50 -12.40 -7.22
C ALA A 111 -2.55 -11.71 -8.58
N GLY A 112 -2.07 -12.40 -9.62
CA GLY A 112 -1.93 -11.86 -10.98
C GLY A 112 -0.62 -11.10 -11.25
N VAL A 113 0.25 -11.01 -10.22
CA VAL A 113 1.54 -10.35 -10.31
C VAL A 113 2.46 -11.12 -11.26
N ARG A 114 3.02 -10.39 -12.22
CA ARG A 114 3.86 -10.92 -13.31
C ARG A 114 4.96 -9.96 -13.77
N ALA A 115 5.04 -8.77 -13.18
CA ALA A 115 6.04 -7.75 -13.43
C ALA A 115 6.60 -7.26 -12.10
N LEU A 116 7.77 -7.75 -11.71
CA LEU A 116 8.46 -7.35 -10.49
C LEU A 116 9.84 -6.82 -10.85
N ASP A 117 10.27 -5.76 -10.16
CA ASP A 117 11.68 -5.39 -10.10
C ASP A 117 12.46 -6.41 -9.24
N ASP A 118 13.77 -6.52 -9.44
CA ASP A 118 14.63 -7.48 -8.70
C ASP A 118 14.49 -7.32 -7.19
N ALA A 119 14.49 -6.08 -6.69
CA ALA A 119 14.35 -5.79 -5.26
C ALA A 119 12.95 -6.14 -4.68
N GLU A 120 11.91 -6.12 -5.51
CA GLU A 120 10.58 -6.56 -5.11
C GLU A 120 10.52 -8.07 -5.02
N SER A 121 11.11 -8.77 -6.00
CA SER A 121 11.23 -10.24 -6.02
C SER A 121 11.97 -10.75 -4.79
N ASP A 122 13.13 -10.14 -4.47
CA ASP A 122 13.91 -10.46 -3.27
C ASP A 122 13.11 -10.25 -1.99
N LEU A 123 12.28 -9.20 -1.92
CA LEU A 123 11.43 -8.97 -0.76
C LEU A 123 10.35 -10.04 -0.63
N VAL A 124 9.65 -10.36 -1.72
CA VAL A 124 8.59 -11.37 -1.74
C VAL A 124 9.12 -12.70 -1.21
N GLU A 125 10.29 -13.14 -1.70
CA GLU A 125 10.93 -14.37 -1.24
C GLU A 125 11.37 -14.27 0.22
N SER A 126 12.12 -13.23 0.59
CA SER A 126 12.69 -13.10 1.94
C SER A 126 11.65 -12.90 3.04
N ARG A 127 10.48 -12.33 2.71
CA ARG A 127 9.37 -12.12 3.65
C ARG A 127 8.31 -13.21 3.59
N GLY A 128 8.43 -14.17 2.65
CA GLY A 128 7.46 -15.25 2.47
C GLY A 128 6.07 -14.74 2.10
N ILE A 129 5.99 -13.68 1.28
CA ILE A 129 4.71 -13.13 0.80
C ILE A 129 4.12 -14.14 -0.20
N ALA A 130 2.84 -14.48 -0.03
CA ALA A 130 2.18 -15.41 -0.92
C ALA A 130 2.04 -14.81 -2.32
N LEU A 131 2.48 -15.54 -3.35
CA LEU A 131 2.40 -15.15 -4.75
C LEU A 131 1.61 -16.21 -5.53
N LEU A 132 0.49 -15.78 -6.10
CA LEU A 132 -0.37 -16.57 -6.99
C LEU A 132 -0.21 -16.01 -8.40
N GLY A 133 0.49 -16.78 -9.24
CA GLY A 133 0.68 -16.45 -10.66
C GLY A 133 -0.65 -16.40 -11.43
N ALA A 134 -0.59 -15.85 -12.64
CA ALA A 134 -1.75 -15.72 -13.53
C ALA A 134 -1.98 -16.95 -14.43
N ASP A 135 -1.29 -18.05 -14.16
CA ASP A 135 -1.24 -19.27 -14.98
C ASP A 135 -2.45 -20.19 -14.82
#